data_AF-A0A2D4VGT3-F1
#
_entry.id   AF-A0A2D4VGT3-F1
#
_cell.length_a   1.000
_cell.length_b   1.000
_cell.length_c   1.000
_cell.angle_alpha   90.00
_cell.angle_beta   90.00
_cell.angle_gamma   90.00
#
_symmetry.space_group_name_H-M   'P 1'
#
loop_
_entity.id
_entity.type
_entity.pdbx_description
1 polymer ?
#
loop_
_entity_poly.entity_id
_entity_poly.type
_entity_poly.pdbx_seq_one_letter_code
_entity_poly.pdbx_strand_id
1 'polypeptide(L)'
;MANLSSAHFLRHWRQLYALSNPKFLHDRWSVEDMEWVRQRHAFHSEGISFQIEHHVMTRTAGRKLHWRLLVTTEQLFFGPKHEPVRSTEAGKVLDGKSREIADWFRVQAESGA
;
A
#
# COMPACT_ATOMS: atom_id res chain seq x y z
N MET A 1 3.00 -19.33 6.39
CA MET A 1 2.63 -18.68 5.10
C MET A 1 2.65 -17.18 5.31
N ALA A 2 3.30 -16.39 4.45
CA ALA A 2 3.26 -14.94 4.56
C ALA A 2 1.84 -14.46 4.24
N ASN A 3 1.07 -14.16 5.28
CA ASN A 3 -0.26 -13.60 5.12
C ASN A 3 -0.12 -12.11 4.83
N LEU A 4 -0.57 -11.67 3.66
CA LEU A 4 -0.49 -10.26 3.24
C LEU A 4 -1.62 -9.40 3.79
N SER A 5 -2.55 -10.00 4.53
CA SER A 5 -3.39 -9.28 5.47
C SER A 5 -2.76 -9.17 6.87
N SER A 6 -1.51 -9.65 7.06
CA SER A 6 -0.84 -9.52 8.35
C SER A 6 -0.43 -8.07 8.59
N ALA A 7 -0.53 -7.65 9.86
CA ALA A 7 -0.07 -6.34 10.31
C ALA A 7 1.40 -6.08 9.95
N HIS A 8 2.23 -7.12 9.87
CA HIS A 8 3.64 -7.01 9.49
C HIS A 8 3.82 -6.55 8.04
N PHE A 9 3.14 -7.17 7.08
CA PHE A 9 3.22 -6.74 5.69
C PHE A 9 2.71 -5.31 5.52
N LEU A 10 1.54 -5.00 6.08
CA LEU A 10 0.94 -3.66 5.97
C LEU A 10 1.84 -2.57 6.55
N ARG A 11 2.57 -2.87 7.63
CA ARG A 11 3.57 -1.95 8.19
C ARG A 11 4.70 -1.65 7.20
N HIS A 12 5.30 -2.69 6.57
CA HIS A 12 6.37 -2.49 5.60
C HIS A 12 5.88 -1.78 4.35
N TRP A 13 4.69 -2.15 3.85
CA TRP A 13 4.03 -1.46 2.75
C TRP A 13 3.83 0.03 3.06
N ARG A 14 3.25 0.37 4.22
CA ARG A 14 2.98 1.75 4.61
C ARG A 14 4.27 2.57 4.74
N GLN A 15 5.30 1.98 5.35
CA GLN A 15 6.60 2.61 5.50
C GLN A 15 7.21 2.93 4.13
N LEU A 16 7.32 1.92 3.25
CA LEU A 16 7.88 2.12 1.92
C LEU A 16 7.05 3.11 1.09
N TYR A 17 5.73 3.03 1.19
CA TYR A 17 4.83 3.91 0.46
C TYR A 17 4.98 5.37 0.90
N ALA A 18 5.06 5.63 2.20
CA ALA A 18 5.28 6.98 2.73
C ALA A 18 6.68 7.53 2.39
N LEU A 19 7.72 6.68 2.37
CA LEU A 19 9.09 7.06 2.02
C LEU A 19 9.22 7.36 0.52
N SER A 20 8.69 6.49 -0.34
CA SER A 20 8.83 6.60 -1.80
C SER A 20 7.84 7.55 -2.46
N ASN A 21 6.72 7.84 -1.81
CA ASN A 21 5.72 8.79 -2.29
C ASN A 21 5.23 9.70 -1.15
N PRO A 22 6.08 10.62 -0.67
CA PRO A 22 5.75 11.52 0.42
C PRO A 22 4.49 12.33 0.11
N LYS A 23 3.60 12.46 1.11
CA LYS A 23 2.29 13.11 0.96
C LYS A 23 1.39 12.48 -0.11
N PHE A 24 1.73 11.31 -0.63
CA PHE A 24 0.93 10.51 -1.56
C PHE A 24 0.58 11.26 -2.86
N LEU A 25 1.50 12.10 -3.35
CA LEU A 25 1.26 13.06 -4.44
C LEU A 25 1.24 12.42 -5.83
N HIS A 26 1.93 11.29 -6.00
CA HIS A 26 2.14 10.71 -7.31
C HIS A 26 1.25 9.48 -7.52
N ASP A 27 0.57 9.42 -8.66
CA ASP A 27 -0.10 8.20 -9.14
C ASP A 27 0.84 7.27 -9.91
N ARG A 28 2.04 7.76 -10.28
CA ARG A 28 3.11 6.97 -10.90
C ARG A 28 4.46 7.43 -10.39
N TRP A 29 5.27 6.52 -9.86
CA TRP A 29 6.63 6.76 -9.39
C TRP A 29 7.48 5.50 -9.52
N SER A 30 8.75 5.56 -9.16
CA SER A 30 9.64 4.40 -9.16
C SER A 30 10.32 4.24 -7.81
N VAL A 31 10.58 2.99 -7.45
CA VAL A 31 11.39 2.60 -6.28
C VAL A 31 12.45 1.63 -6.79
N GLU A 32 13.71 2.07 -6.79
CA GLU A 32 14.82 1.36 -7.44
C GLU A 32 14.48 0.96 -8.90
N ASP A 33 14.42 -0.35 -9.18
CA ASP A 33 14.11 -0.94 -10.48
C ASP A 33 12.61 -1.21 -10.69
N MET A 34 11.75 -0.85 -9.74
CA MET A 34 10.33 -1.10 -9.75
C MET A 34 9.55 0.16 -10.12
N GLU A 35 8.87 0.14 -11.26
CA GLU A 35 7.88 1.15 -11.60
C GLU A 35 6.59 0.86 -10.84
N TRP A 36 6.02 1.88 -10.20
CA TRP A 36 4.83 1.78 -9.38
C TRP A 36 3.75 2.72 -9.91
N VAL A 37 2.57 2.18 -10.18
CA VAL A 37 1.35 2.92 -10.55
C VAL A 37 0.28 2.69 -9.50
N ARG A 38 -0.44 3.75 -9.12
CA ARG A 38 -1.54 3.75 -8.17
C ARG A 38 -2.82 4.25 -8.85
N GLN A 39 -3.92 3.61 -8.52
CA GLN A 39 -5.27 4.11 -8.76
C GLN A 39 -6.01 4.15 -7.43
N ARG A 40 -6.61 5.29 -7.08
CA ARG A 40 -7.27 5.51 -5.79
C ARG A 40 -8.73 5.89 -5.99
N HIS A 41 -9.59 5.22 -5.23
CA HIS A 41 -10.98 5.60 -5.06
C HIS A 41 -11.23 5.83 -3.57
N ALA A 42 -11.84 6.97 -3.23
CA ALA A 42 -12.11 7.31 -1.84
C ALA A 42 -13.51 7.88 -1.69
N PHE A 43 -14.14 7.53 -0.58
CA PHE A 43 -15.40 8.04 -0.11
C PHE A 43 -15.20 8.63 1.28
N HIS A 44 -15.70 9.84 1.49
CA HIS A 44 -15.62 10.53 2.77
C HIS A 44 -17.01 11.02 3.16
N SER A 45 -17.37 10.78 4.41
CA SER A 45 -18.60 11.27 5.05
C SER A 45 -18.28 11.70 6.48
N GLU A 46 -19.27 12.25 7.18
CA GLU A 46 -19.11 12.77 8.53
C GLU A 46 -18.62 11.73 9.54
N GLY A 47 -19.08 10.48 9.45
CA GLY A 47 -18.74 9.41 10.40
C GLY A 47 -17.74 8.37 9.89
N ILE A 48 -17.49 8.33 8.58
CA ILE A 48 -16.65 7.29 7.97
C ILE A 48 -15.90 7.81 6.74
N SER A 49 -14.64 7.41 6.62
CA SER A 49 -13.88 7.45 5.37
C SER A 49 -13.54 6.04 4.95
N PHE A 50 -13.65 5.78 3.66
CA PHE A 50 -13.29 4.51 3.05
C PHE A 50 -12.48 4.75 1.79
N GLN A 51 -11.38 4.04 1.66
CA GLN A 51 -10.44 4.17 0.56
C GLN A 51 -10.08 2.80 0.00
N ILE A 52 -10.03 2.71 -1.32
CA ILE A 52 -9.50 1.59 -2.08
C ILE A 52 -8.35 2.11 -2.94
N GLU A 53 -7.17 1.52 -2.78
CA GLU A 53 -6.02 1.75 -3.64
C GLU A 53 -5.63 0.47 -4.38
N HIS A 54 -5.56 0.56 -5.71
CA HIS A 54 -5.00 -0.47 -6.57
C HIS A 54 -3.58 -0.06 -6.95
N HIS A 55 -2.63 -0.93 -6.66
CA HIS A 55 -1.21 -0.74 -6.92
C HIS A 55 -0.73 -1.74 -7.95
N VAL A 56 -0.13 -1.25 -9.01
CA VAL A 56 0.52 -2.05 -10.04
C VAL A 56 2.02 -1.77 -9.95
N MET A 57 2.82 -2.80 -9.74
CA MET A 57 4.27 -2.70 -9.69
C MET A 57 4.88 -3.56 -10.79
N THR A 58 5.73 -2.96 -11.62
CA THR A 58 6.38 -3.64 -12.74
C THR A 58 7.88 -3.42 -12.66
N ARG A 59 8.65 -4.51 -12.63
CA ARG A 59 10.11 -4.41 -12.64
C ARG A 59 10.59 -4.03 -14.04
N THR A 60 11.42 -2.99 -14.11
CA THR A 60 11.91 -2.38 -15.34
C THR A 60 13.21 -3.02 -15.85
N ALA A 61 13.97 -3.70 -15.00
CA ALA A 61 15.23 -4.36 -15.36
C ALA A 61 15.28 -5.85 -14.95
N GLY A 62 16.00 -6.68 -15.72
CA GLY A 62 16.20 -8.10 -15.38
C GLY A 62 14.93 -8.96 -15.54
N ARG A 63 14.65 -9.83 -14.54
CA ARG A 63 13.48 -10.72 -14.59
C ARG A 63 12.19 -9.90 -14.53
N LYS A 64 11.34 -10.02 -15.55
CA LYS A 64 10.01 -9.40 -15.57
C LYS A 64 9.19 -9.87 -14.37
N LEU A 65 8.87 -8.93 -13.48
CA LEU A 65 7.92 -9.09 -12.39
C LEU A 65 6.78 -8.11 -12.61
N HIS A 66 5.55 -8.60 -12.41
CA HIS A 66 4.35 -7.80 -12.46
C HIS A 66 3.48 -8.19 -11.27
N TRP A 67 3.23 -7.24 -10.38
CA TRP A 67 2.48 -7.44 -9.15
C TRP A 67 1.30 -6.49 -9.11
N ARG A 68 0.16 -6.99 -8.66
CA ARG A 68 -1.04 -6.18 -8.44
C ARG A 68 -1.52 -6.37 -7.00
N LEU A 69 -1.64 -5.26 -6.28
CA LEU A 69 -2.11 -5.22 -4.90
C LEU A 69 -3.36 -4.35 -4.80
N LEU A 70 -4.25 -4.74 -3.91
CA LEU A 70 -5.37 -3.94 -3.45
C LEU A 70 -5.13 -3.64 -1.98
N VAL A 71 -5.18 -2.37 -1.59
CA VAL A 71 -5.17 -1.94 -0.20
C VAL A 71 -6.45 -1.19 0.07
N THR A 72 -7.15 -1.60 1.12
CA THR A 72 -8.37 -0.93 1.58
C THR A 72 -8.12 -0.33 2.95
N THR A 73 -8.49 0.93 3.13
CA THR A 73 -8.39 1.63 4.41
C THR A 73 -9.77 2.16 4.78
N GLU A 74 -10.22 1.81 5.97
CA GLU A 74 -11.46 2.29 6.57
C GLU A 74 -11.13 3.07 7.84
N GLN A 75 -11.70 4.26 7.97
CA GLN A 75 -11.54 5.13 9.13
C GLN A 75 -12.92 5.51 9.66
N LEU A 76 -13.15 5.30 10.96
CA LEU A 76 -14.35 5.73 11.66
C LEU A 76 -14.05 6.95 12.51
N PHE A 77 -14.89 7.97 12.40
CA PHE A 77 -14.78 9.21 13.15
C PHE A 77 -15.93 9.30 14.16
N PHE A 78 -15.67 9.87 15.34
CA PHE A 78 -16.71 10.12 16.34
C PHE A 78 -16.52 11.50 16.95
N GLY A 79 -17.57 12.32 16.90
CA GLY A 79 -17.57 13.67 17.46
C GLY A 79 -16.84 14.72 16.60
N PRO A 80 -16.68 15.94 17.11
CA PRO A 80 -16.18 17.10 16.34
C PRO A 80 -14.67 17.04 16.05
N LYS A 81 -13.96 16.00 16.49
CA LYS A 81 -12.53 15.84 16.24
C LYS A 81 -12.33 15.09 14.92
N HIS A 82 -11.51 15.64 14.03
CA HIS A 82 -11.14 15.03 12.75
C HIS A 82 -10.16 13.84 12.87
N GLU A 83 -9.98 13.29 14.07
CA GLU A 83 -9.10 12.14 14.30
C GLU A 83 -9.91 10.83 14.27
N PRO A 84 -9.45 9.80 13.54
CA PRO A 84 -10.16 8.54 13.46
C PRO A 84 -10.07 7.78 14.79
N VAL A 85 -11.23 7.40 15.32
CA VAL A 85 -11.36 6.56 16.52
C VAL A 85 -10.97 5.12 16.23
N ARG A 86 -11.15 4.68 14.99
CA ARG A 86 -10.71 3.38 14.50
C ARG A 86 -10.19 3.51 13.08
N SER A 87 -9.07 2.86 12.81
CA SER A 87 -8.53 2.67 11.47
C SER A 87 -8.37 1.17 11.22
N THR A 88 -8.99 0.66 10.16
CA THR A 88 -8.87 -0.73 9.71
C THR A 88 -8.21 -0.71 8.33
N GLU A 89 -7.17 -1.51 8.14
CA GLU A 89 -6.47 -1.64 6.86
C GLU A 89 -6.37 -3.11 6.49
N ALA A 90 -6.56 -3.41 5.20
CA ALA A 90 -6.39 -4.75 4.67
C ALA A 90 -5.70 -4.71 3.31
N GLY A 91 -4.82 -5.68 3.09
CA GLY A 91 -4.10 -5.87 1.83
C GLY A 91 -4.50 -7.17 1.16
N LYS A 92 -4.62 -7.16 -0.16
CA LYS A 92 -4.89 -8.34 -0.99
C LYS A 92 -4.01 -8.34 -2.23
N VAL A 93 -3.39 -9.48 -2.54
CA VAL A 93 -2.74 -9.69 -3.84
C VAL A 93 -3.79 -10.05 -4.87
N LEU A 94 -3.82 -9.28 -5.95
CA LEU A 94 -4.60 -9.59 -7.14
C LEU A 94 -3.75 -10.36 -8.15
N ASP A 95 -2.43 -10.13 -8.19
CA ASP A 95 -1.50 -10.81 -9.09
C ASP A 95 -0.06 -10.81 -8.56
N GLY A 96 0.69 -11.86 -8.88
CA GLY A 96 2.04 -12.10 -8.38
C GLY A 96 2.11 -13.09 -7.19
N LYS A 97 3.34 -13.42 -6.77
CA LYS A 97 3.59 -14.36 -5.69
C LYS A 97 3.68 -13.64 -4.35
N SER A 98 2.72 -13.91 -3.46
CA SER A 98 2.61 -13.24 -2.16
C SER A 98 3.89 -13.20 -1.32
N ARG A 99 4.68 -14.29 -1.34
CA ARG A 99 5.95 -14.36 -0.62
C ARG A 99 7.02 -13.43 -1.21
N GLU A 100 7.18 -13.45 -2.53
CA GLU A 100 8.17 -12.59 -3.22
C GLU A 100 7.83 -11.11 -3.00
N ILE A 101 6.53 -10.77 -3.02
CA ILE A 101 6.02 -9.43 -2.70
C ILE A 101 6.38 -9.05 -1.25
N ALA A 102 6.01 -9.89 -0.27
CA ALA A 102 6.28 -9.62 1.14
C ALA A 102 7.77 -9.40 1.41
N ASP A 103 8.61 -10.27 0.84
CA ASP A 103 10.06 -10.22 1.02
C ASP A 103 10.66 -8.95 0.39
N TRP A 104 10.18 -8.54 -0.79
CA TRP A 104 10.61 -7.29 -1.42
C TRP A 104 10.24 -6.07 -0.58
N PHE A 105 8.99 -5.95 -0.14
CA PHE A 105 8.54 -4.83 0.71
C PHE A 105 9.35 -4.72 2.00
N ARG A 106 9.65 -5.87 2.63
CA ARG A 106 10.46 -5.91 3.84
C ARG A 106 11.87 -5.38 3.58
N VAL A 107 12.55 -5.91 2.55
CA VAL A 107 13.92 -5.49 2.20
C VAL A 107 13.97 -4.00 1.90
N GLN A 108 13.05 -3.48 1.09
CA GLN A 108 13.03 -2.06 0.71
C GLN A 108 12.75 -1.14 1.91
N ALA A 109 11.79 -1.50 2.77
CA ALA A 109 11.48 -0.73 3.97
C ALA A 109 12.64 -0.72 4.98
N GLU A 110 13.41 -1.81 5.09
CA GLU A 110 14.60 -1.91 5.96
C GLU A 110 15.80 -1.13 5.38
N SER A 111 15.93 -1.07 4.05
CA SER A 111 16.99 -0.31 3.36
C SER A 111 16.77 1.21 3.38
N GLY A 112 15.59 1.69 3.79
CA GLY A 112 15.27 3.12 3.86
C GLY A 112 14.69 3.73 2.58
N ALA A 113 14.44 2.90 1.56
CA ALA A 113 14.10 3.27 0.17
C ALA A 113 15.15 4.12 -0.55
#